data_AF-A0A8I2B6U0-F1
#
_entry.id   AF-A0A8I2B6U0-F1
#
_cell.length_a   1.000
_cell.length_b   1.000
_cell.length_c   1.000
_cell.angle_alpha   90.00
_cell.angle_beta   90.00
_cell.angle_gamma   90.00
#
_symmetry.space_group_name_H-M   'P 1'
#
loop_
_entity.id
_entity.type
_entity.pdbx_description
1 polymer ?
#
loop_
_entity_poly.entity_id
_entity_poly.type
_entity_poly.pdbx_seq_one_letter_code
_entity_poly.pdbx_strand_id
1 'polypeptide(L)'
;MNRRGKTYSQSVTDWIADRQNALSALKYNLEKTPPADMVPALLQTHQDANFSLTYYGTADGKMYRQDPSLNRVGYEPRERPWYKSAISAGQLNTTAPYI
;
A
#
# COMPACT_ATOMS: atom_id res chain seq x y z
N MET A 1 -14.17 4.21 -34.62
CA MET A 1 -13.62 4.43 -33.26
C MET A 1 -14.20 3.37 -32.32
N ASN A 2 -13.39 2.43 -31.83
CA ASN A 2 -13.87 1.13 -31.30
C ASN A 2 -14.32 1.24 -29.82
N ARG A 3 -15.63 1.16 -29.55
CA ARG A 3 -16.26 1.30 -28.22
C ARG A 3 -15.64 0.40 -27.13
N ARG A 4 -15.17 -0.79 -27.49
CA ARG A 4 -14.57 -1.79 -26.58
C ARG A 4 -13.27 -1.33 -25.92
N GLY A 5 -12.41 -0.62 -26.66
CA GLY A 5 -11.13 -0.12 -26.13
C GLY A 5 -11.30 1.01 -25.10
N LYS A 6 -12.35 1.84 -25.26
CA LYS A 6 -12.69 2.89 -24.29
C LYS A 6 -13.21 2.32 -22.98
N THR A 7 -14.13 1.35 -23.04
CA THR A 7 -14.71 0.74 -21.82
C THR A 7 -13.65 0.00 -20.99
N TYR A 8 -12.77 -0.77 -21.64
CA TYR A 8 -11.69 -1.48 -20.92
C TYR A 8 -10.71 -0.52 -20.23
N SER A 9 -10.30 0.53 -20.94
CA SER A 9 -9.39 1.55 -20.37
C SER A 9 -10.03 2.30 -19.19
N GLN A 10 -11.35 2.55 -19.26
CA GLN A 10 -12.08 3.14 -18.15
C GLN A 10 -12.09 2.21 -16.92
N SER A 11 -12.41 0.93 -17.10
CA SER A 11 -12.44 -0.03 -15.98
C SER A 11 -11.09 -0.19 -15.28
N VAL A 12 -9.97 -0.18 -16.02
CA VAL A 12 -8.64 -0.20 -15.41
C VAL A 12 -8.35 1.11 -14.67
N THR A 13 -8.75 2.24 -15.23
CA THR A 13 -8.56 3.56 -14.59
C THR A 13 -9.34 3.64 -13.28
N ASP A 14 -10.61 3.22 -13.28
CA ASP A 14 -11.46 3.20 -12.08
C ASP A 14 -10.86 2.27 -11.01
N TRP A 15 -10.42 1.07 -11.41
CA TRP A 15 -9.77 0.11 -10.51
C TRP A 15 -8.46 0.63 -9.88
N ILE A 16 -7.67 1.42 -10.61
CA ILE A 16 -6.48 2.09 -10.07
C ILE A 16 -6.91 3.20 -9.10
N ALA A 17 -7.91 4.01 -9.46
CA ALA A 17 -8.41 5.09 -8.62
C ALA A 17 -8.92 4.58 -7.27
N ASP A 18 -9.66 3.47 -7.25
CA ASP A 18 -10.14 2.84 -6.02
C ASP A 18 -8.99 2.44 -5.08
N ARG A 19 -7.90 1.91 -5.64
CA ARG A 19 -6.69 1.57 -4.86
C ARG A 19 -6.00 2.81 -4.30
N GLN A 20 -5.94 3.88 -5.08
CA GLN A 20 -5.37 5.13 -4.63
C GLN A 20 -6.20 5.77 -3.50
N ASN A 21 -7.52 5.71 -3.60
CA ASN A 21 -8.43 6.17 -2.57
C ASN A 21 -8.29 5.36 -1.27
N ALA A 22 -8.23 4.03 -1.38
CA ALA A 22 -8.02 3.15 -0.23
C ALA A 22 -6.68 3.43 0.48
N LEU A 23 -5.59 3.61 -0.26
CA LEU A 23 -4.28 3.94 0.32
C LEU A 23 -4.24 5.34 0.93
N SER A 24 -4.98 6.30 0.36
CA SER A 24 -5.11 7.64 0.92
C SER A 24 -5.85 7.62 2.26
N ALA A 25 -6.93 6.85 2.36
CA ALA A 25 -7.68 6.64 3.60
C ALA A 25 -6.83 5.90 4.65
N LEU A 26 -6.10 4.86 4.25
CA LEU A 26 -5.16 4.15 5.12
C LEU A 26 -4.12 5.12 5.67
N LYS A 27 -3.44 5.90 4.81
CA LYS A 27 -2.46 6.90 5.23
C LYS A 27 -3.04 7.86 6.27
N TYR A 28 -4.23 8.41 6.00
CA TYR A 28 -4.92 9.33 6.92
C TYR A 28 -5.15 8.71 8.30
N ASN A 29 -5.48 7.42 8.36
CA ASN A 29 -5.66 6.69 9.62
C ASN A 29 -4.31 6.45 10.32
N LEU A 30 -3.30 5.97 9.59
CA LEU A 30 -1.98 5.68 10.16
C LEU A 30 -1.30 6.92 10.77
N GLU A 31 -1.51 8.11 10.20
CA GLU A 31 -0.97 9.36 10.76
C GLU A 31 -1.52 9.71 12.16
N LYS A 32 -2.62 9.08 12.57
CA LYS A 32 -3.27 9.28 13.88
C LYS A 32 -3.15 8.05 14.79
N THR A 33 -2.49 7.00 14.32
CA THR A 33 -2.41 5.72 15.02
C THR A 33 -0.95 5.43 15.36
N PRO A 34 -0.62 5.15 16.63
CA PRO A 34 0.72 4.68 16.98
C PRO A 34 1.09 3.43 16.18
N PRO A 35 2.36 3.24 15.78
CA PRO A 35 2.76 2.07 14.99
C PRO A 35 2.34 0.71 15.55
N ALA A 36 2.33 0.56 16.88
CA ALA A 36 1.90 -0.65 17.57
C ALA A 36 0.43 -1.04 17.30
N ASP A 37 -0.41 -0.07 16.95
CA ASP A 37 -1.86 -0.23 16.81
C ASP A 37 -2.32 -0.18 15.35
N MET A 38 -1.41 -0.22 14.37
CA MET A 38 -1.71 -0.04 12.95
C MET A 38 -2.33 -1.27 12.28
N VAL A 39 -2.17 -2.47 12.86
CA VAL A 39 -2.57 -3.75 12.25
C VAL A 39 -4.06 -3.79 11.84
N PRO A 40 -5.03 -3.33 12.65
CA PRO A 40 -6.44 -3.30 12.24
C PRO A 40 -6.70 -2.48 10.98
N ALA A 41 -6.08 -1.31 10.83
CA ALA A 41 -6.24 -0.47 9.65
C ALA A 41 -5.61 -1.11 8.40
N LEU A 42 -4.48 -1.80 8.57
CA LEU A 42 -3.86 -2.59 7.50
C LEU A 42 -4.80 -3.72 7.06
N LEU A 43 -5.34 -4.50 8.01
CA LEU A 43 -6.27 -5.60 7.74
C LEU A 43 -7.53 -5.14 7.02
N GLN A 44 -8.13 -4.05 7.48
CA GLN A 44 -9.29 -3.47 6.82
C GLN A 44 -8.99 -3.09 5.36
N THR A 45 -7.87 -2.40 5.13
CA THR A 45 -7.49 -2.00 3.76
C THR A 45 -7.19 -3.22 2.88
N HIS A 46 -6.61 -4.27 3.44
CA HIS A 46 -6.37 -5.53 2.73
C HIS A 46 -7.67 -6.18 2.27
N GLN A 47 -8.66 -6.28 3.17
CA GLN A 47 -9.95 -6.93 2.91
C GLN A 47 -10.83 -6.10 1.97
N ASP A 48 -10.98 -4.80 2.24
CA ASP A 48 -11.97 -3.95 1.57
C ASP A 48 -11.50 -3.50 0.17
N ALA A 49 -10.19 -3.30 -0.01
CA ALA A 49 -9.63 -2.86 -1.31
C ALA A 49 -8.95 -3.99 -2.10
N ASN A 50 -9.03 -5.23 -1.60
CA ASN A 50 -8.54 -6.45 -2.25
C ASN A 50 -7.06 -6.34 -2.68
N PHE A 51 -6.21 -5.89 -1.76
CA PHE A 51 -4.75 -5.95 -1.91
C PHE A 51 -4.25 -7.32 -1.50
N SER A 52 -3.25 -7.87 -2.20
CA SER A 52 -2.61 -9.12 -1.76
C SER A 52 -1.89 -8.99 -0.41
N LEU A 53 -1.39 -7.79 -0.10
CA LEU A 53 -0.69 -7.46 1.14
C LEU A 53 -0.81 -5.96 1.41
N THR A 54 -1.06 -5.60 2.66
CA THR A 54 -0.96 -4.20 3.13
C THR A 54 -0.02 -4.16 4.31
N TYR A 55 0.83 -3.14 4.32
CA TYR A 55 1.92 -3.08 5.27
C TYR A 55 2.42 -1.67 5.49
N TYR A 56 3.13 -1.50 6.58
CA TYR A 56 3.76 -0.24 6.95
C TYR A 56 5.18 -0.50 7.47
N GLY A 57 6.15 0.13 6.82
CA GLY A 57 7.52 0.21 7.31
C GLY A 57 7.74 1.55 7.98
N THR A 58 8.21 1.56 9.21
CA THR A 58 8.50 2.78 9.96
C THR A 58 9.89 3.33 9.61
N ALA A 59 10.16 4.58 10.00
CA ALA A 59 11.48 5.20 9.89
C ALA A 59 12.54 4.54 10.80
N ASP A 60 12.13 3.94 11.92
CA ASP A 60 13.01 3.16 12.82
C ASP A 60 13.26 1.73 12.34
N GLY A 61 12.75 1.35 11.15
CA GLY A 61 13.05 0.05 10.51
C GLY A 61 12.14 -1.10 10.94
N LYS A 62 11.08 -0.83 11.70
CA LYS A 62 10.07 -1.85 12.04
C LYS A 62 9.12 -2.08 10.88
N MET A 63 8.68 -3.33 10.76
CA MET A 63 7.75 -3.76 9.74
C MET A 63 6.45 -4.25 10.38
N TYR A 64 5.34 -3.70 9.91
CA TYR A 64 3.99 -4.10 10.28
C TYR A 64 3.26 -4.59 9.04
N ARG A 65 2.54 -5.71 9.16
CA ARG A 65 1.73 -6.30 8.10
C ARG A 65 0.32 -6.51 8.62
N GLN A 66 -0.63 -6.62 7.70
CA GLN A 66 -2.01 -6.91 8.03
C GLN A 66 -2.19 -8.24 8.76
N ASP A 67 -1.31 -9.20 8.48
CA ASP A 67 -1.14 -10.42 9.25
C ASP A 67 0.25 -10.39 9.90
N PRO A 68 0.32 -10.16 11.24
CA PRO A 68 1.58 -10.13 11.97
C PRO A 68 2.41 -11.41 11.86
N SER A 69 1.81 -12.57 11.57
CA SER A 69 2.54 -13.83 11.38
C SER A 69 3.45 -13.82 10.15
N LEU A 70 3.20 -12.90 9.21
CA LEU A 70 4.03 -12.69 8.01
C LEU A 70 5.26 -11.81 8.27
N ASN A 71 5.42 -11.26 9.48
CA ASN A 71 6.61 -10.50 9.85
C ASN A 71 7.83 -11.42 9.95
N ARG A 72 8.97 -10.93 9.46
CA ARG A 72 10.23 -11.70 9.44
C ARG A 72 11.29 -10.96 10.22
N VAL A 73 11.98 -11.67 11.10
CA VAL A 73 13.14 -11.15 11.83
C VAL A 73 14.22 -10.73 10.83
N GLY A 74 14.81 -9.55 11.05
CA GLY A 74 15.86 -8.99 10.19
C GLY A 74 15.37 -8.40 8.86
N TYR A 75 14.06 -8.35 8.61
CA TYR A 75 13.53 -7.66 7.43
C TYR A 75 13.65 -6.15 7.58
N GLU A 76 14.45 -5.52 6.72
CA GLU A 76 14.64 -4.06 6.71
C GLU A 76 13.77 -3.40 5.63
N PRO A 77 12.65 -2.73 6.00
CA PRO A 77 11.75 -2.10 5.02
C PRO A 77 12.41 -0.95 4.27
N ARG A 78 13.34 -0.24 4.91
CA ARG A 78 14.01 0.96 4.37
C ARG A 78 14.91 0.68 3.18
N GLU A 79 15.38 -0.56 3.06
CA GLU A 79 16.22 -0.99 1.94
C GLU A 79 15.41 -1.33 0.68
N ARG A 80 14.09 -1.50 0.82
CA ARG A 80 13.24 -2.03 -0.25
C ARG A 80 12.90 -0.96 -1.30
N PRO A 81 12.72 -1.37 -2.57
CA PRO A 81 12.40 -0.44 -3.66
C PRO A 81 11.14 0.40 -3.39
N TRP A 82 10.09 -0.21 -2.84
CA TRP A 82 8.85 0.49 -2.51
C TRP A 82 9.04 1.61 -1.48
N TYR A 83 9.87 1.39 -0.47
CA TYR A 83 10.12 2.39 0.57
C TYR A 83 10.90 3.57 0.00
N LYS A 84 12.02 3.28 -0.66
CA LYS A 84 12.87 4.30 -1.30
C LYS A 84 12.09 5.11 -2.34
N SER A 85 11.27 4.43 -3.13
CA SER A 85 10.45 5.08 -4.15
C SER A 85 9.41 6.01 -3.54
N ALA A 86 8.69 5.57 -2.50
CA ALA A 86 7.70 6.41 -1.81
C ALA A 86 8.33 7.64 -1.16
N ILE A 87 9.48 7.48 -0.47
CA ILE A 87 10.22 8.60 0.12
C ILE A 87 10.69 9.58 -0.95
N SER A 88 11.25 9.08 -2.05
CA SER A 88 11.71 9.93 -3.15
C SER A 88 10.57 10.66 -3.86
N ALA A 89 9.38 10.05 -3.97
CA ALA A 89 8.23 10.65 -4.63
C ALA A 89 7.52 11.68 -3.73
N GLY A 90 7.58 11.52 -2.41
CA GLY A 90 6.91 12.38 -1.43
C GLY A 90 5.38 12.31 -1.46
N GLN A 91 4.83 11.38 -2.25
CA GLN A 91 3.40 11.21 -2.49
C GLN A 91 3.09 9.77 -2.85
N LEU A 92 1.81 9.43 -2.95
CA LEU A 92 1.39 8.10 -3.39
C LEU A 92 1.97 7.77 -4.76
N ASN A 93 2.58 6.59 -4.88
CA ASN A 93 3.23 6.17 -6.10
C ASN A 93 3.09 4.66 -6.35
N THR A 94 3.44 4.24 -7.56
CA THR A 94 3.60 2.84 -7.94
C THR A 94 5.07 2.58 -8.27
N THR A 95 5.53 1.37 -7.97
CA THR A 95 6.89 0.94 -8.30
C THR A 95 6.90 0.17 -9.62
N ALA A 96 8.05 0.14 -10.29
CA ALA A 96 8.32 -0.90 -11.27
C ALA A 96 8.37 -2.28 -10.57
N PRO A 97 8.09 -3.40 -11.27
CA PRO A 97 8.20 -4.73 -10.70
C PRO A 97 9.58 -5.01 -10.08
N TYR A 98 9.62 -5.68 -8.94
CA TYR A 98 10.85 -6.07 -8.22
C TYR A 98 10.66 -7.40 -7.46
N ILE A 99 11.76 -7.99 -6.96
CA ILE A 99 11.78 -9.22 -6.13
C ILE A 99 12.18 -8.88 -4.68
#